data_AF-A0A151TLJ3-F1
#
_entry.id   AF-A0A151TLJ3-F1
#
_cell.length_a   1.000
_cell.length_b   1.000
_cell.length_c   1.000
_cell.angle_alpha   90.00
_cell.angle_beta   90.00
_cell.angle_gamma   90.00
#
_symmetry.space_group_name_H-M   'P 1'
#
loop_
_entity.id
_entity.type
_entity.pdbx_description
1 polymer ?
#
loop_
_entity_poly.entity_id
_entity_poly.type
_entity_poly.pdbx_seq_one_letter_code
_entity_poly.pdbx_strand_id
1 'polypeptide(L)'
;MFLHSSLFILISSSNAVMQVEIQSEGEDFFKPDIYGDVIIVRCRISESTSSTTLKDHQSVDSFFLRIFLNLFMLQINVEIPCVITSQDKSREFLHSGNNKDKFKATHLQQVNDLRKSISKEIIAAHDIVEELETAIRPVEKELNELQVKIRTMEHVEQISIQVQLLMKKLAWSWIYGVDNQLEEQNIKIEKLKNLIPTFQAKIDQQLIC
;
A
#
# COMPACT_ATOMS: atom_id res chain seq x y z
N MET A 1 26.10 -31.61 -7.87
CA MET A 1 27.19 -30.82 -8.45
C MET A 1 28.50 -31.54 -8.15
N PHE A 2 29.00 -32.34 -9.09
CA PHE A 2 30.30 -32.99 -8.96
C PHE A 2 31.35 -32.00 -9.47
N LEU A 3 32.13 -31.40 -8.57
CA LEU A 3 33.29 -30.59 -8.97
C LEU A 3 34.43 -31.54 -9.31
N HIS A 4 34.63 -31.83 -10.60
CA HIS A 4 35.87 -32.43 -11.07
C HIS A 4 36.94 -31.34 -11.13
N SER A 5 37.80 -31.25 -10.11
CA SER A 5 38.88 -30.28 -10.06
C SER A 5 40.20 -30.94 -10.49
N SER A 6 40.73 -30.54 -11.65
CA SER A 6 42.07 -30.91 -12.08
C SER A 6 43.03 -29.76 -11.74
N LEU A 7 43.94 -30.01 -10.80
CA LEU A 7 44.96 -29.05 -10.35
C LEU A 7 46.27 -29.30 -11.09
N PHE A 8 46.71 -28.34 -11.89
CA PHE A 8 48.02 -28.35 -12.53
C PHE A 8 48.92 -27.29 -11.88
N ILE A 9 50.07 -27.72 -11.36
CA ILE A 9 51.08 -26.86 -10.75
C ILE A 9 52.36 -26.96 -11.59
N LEU A 10 52.77 -25.85 -12.20
CA LEU A 10 54.04 -25.73 -12.90
C LEU A 10 54.95 -24.80 -12.11
N ILE A 11 56.07 -25.33 -11.61
CA ILE A 11 57.07 -24.57 -10.83
C ILE A 11 58.29 -24.36 -11.71
N SER A 12 58.59 -23.10 -12.01
CA SER A 12 59.87 -22.68 -12.58
C SER A 12 60.52 -21.70 -11.61
N SER A 13 61.85 -21.64 -11.57
CA SER A 13 62.68 -21.24 -10.40
C SER A 13 62.54 -19.81 -9.85
N SER A 14 61.50 -19.06 -10.19
CA SER A 14 61.10 -17.78 -9.56
C SER A 14 59.58 -17.52 -9.61
N ASN A 15 58.80 -18.37 -10.29
CA ASN A 15 57.38 -18.18 -10.54
C ASN A 15 56.63 -19.52 -10.52
N ALA A 16 55.54 -19.58 -9.76
CA ALA A 16 54.60 -20.69 -9.73
C ALA A 16 53.25 -20.26 -10.31
N VAL A 17 52.63 -21.14 -11.11
CA VAL A 17 51.28 -20.93 -11.62
C VAL A 17 50.39 -22.08 -11.15
N MET A 18 49.31 -21.73 -10.45
CA MET A 18 48.22 -22.64 -10.11
C MET A 18 47.04 -22.34 -11.03
N GLN A 19 46.45 -23.39 -11.61
CA GLN A 19 45.23 -23.29 -12.38
C GLN A 19 44.20 -24.27 -11.82
N VAL A 20 42.99 -23.78 -11.60
CA VAL A 20 41.82 -24.56 -11.20
C VAL A 20 40.76 -24.39 -12.28
N GLU A 21 40.32 -25.52 -12.82
CA GLU A 21 39.22 -25.58 -13.77
C GLU A 21 37.98 -26.04 -13.03
N ILE A 22 36.91 -25.27 -13.14
CA ILE A 22 35.61 -25.56 -12.54
C ILE A 22 34.66 -25.84 -13.70
N GLN A 23 34.28 -27.10 -13.85
CA GLN A 23 33.24 -27.51 -14.79
C GLN A 23 31.88 -27.08 -14.24
N SER A 24 31.12 -26.36 -15.05
CA SER A 24 29.72 -26.05 -14.77
C SER A 24 28.85 -27.02 -15.58
N GLU A 25 28.25 -28.02 -14.91
CA GLU A 25 27.19 -28.88 -15.46
C GLU A 25 25.86 -28.73 -14.65
N GLY A 26 24.71 -28.42 -15.27
CA GLY A 26 23.46 -27.97 -14.59
C GLY A 26 22.61 -26.90 -15.32
N GLU A 27 21.49 -26.46 -14.71
CA GLU A 27 20.55 -25.47 -15.31
C GLU A 27 20.77 -24.03 -14.74
N ASP A 28 21.48 -23.91 -13.60
CA ASP A 28 21.74 -22.66 -12.88
C ASP A 28 23.21 -22.20 -12.98
N PHE A 29 23.71 -21.92 -14.18
CA PHE A 29 25.10 -21.50 -14.38
C PHE A 29 25.35 -20.01 -14.21
N PHE A 30 26.55 -19.67 -13.76
CA PHE A 30 26.97 -18.28 -13.69
C PHE A 30 27.30 -17.73 -15.07
N LYS A 31 26.42 -16.85 -15.56
CA LYS A 31 26.64 -16.07 -16.78
C LYS A 31 27.22 -16.95 -17.89
N PRO A 32 26.46 -17.96 -18.36
CA PRO A 32 26.92 -18.88 -19.40
C PRO A 32 27.38 -18.13 -20.67
N ASP A 33 26.74 -17.00 -20.97
CA ASP A 33 27.11 -16.12 -22.08
C ASP A 33 28.53 -15.53 -22.00
N ILE A 34 29.10 -15.44 -20.78
CA ILE A 34 30.43 -14.88 -20.54
C ILE A 34 31.45 -15.99 -20.34
N TYR A 35 31.20 -16.96 -19.46
CA TYR A 35 32.25 -17.92 -19.09
C TYR A 35 32.15 -19.28 -19.78
N GLY A 36 31.04 -19.55 -20.48
CA GLY A 36 30.78 -20.85 -21.08
C GLY A 36 30.70 -21.99 -20.07
N ASP A 37 31.00 -23.20 -20.53
CA ASP A 37 30.82 -24.44 -19.77
C ASP A 37 31.92 -24.68 -18.71
N VAL A 38 33.05 -23.97 -18.81
CA VAL A 38 34.22 -24.15 -17.94
C VAL A 38 34.77 -22.80 -17.48
N ILE A 39 34.80 -22.60 -16.17
CA ILE A 39 35.39 -21.41 -15.54
C ILE A 39 36.84 -21.73 -15.16
N ILE A 40 37.80 -20.97 -15.70
CA ILE A 40 39.23 -21.16 -15.43
C ILE A 40 39.73 -20.08 -14.47
N VAL A 41 40.18 -20.51 -13.28
CA VAL A 41 40.77 -19.67 -12.25
C VAL A 41 42.28 -19.87 -12.25
N ARG A 42 43.07 -18.81 -12.47
CA ARG A 42 44.54 -18.88 -12.49
C ARG A 42 45.16 -17.98 -11.43
N CYS A 43 46.03 -18.53 -10.61
CA CYS A 43 46.83 -17.80 -9.63
C CYS A 43 48.31 -17.88 -10.02
N ARG A 44 48.94 -16.74 -10.28
CA ARG A 44 50.38 -16.61 -10.49
C ARG A 44 51.02 -16.10 -9.20
N ILE A 45 51.97 -16.85 -8.68
CA ILE A 45 52.75 -16.53 -7.48
C ILE A 45 54.18 -16.27 -7.92
N SER A 46 54.68 -15.07 -7.62
CA SER A 46 56.07 -14.65 -7.87
C SER A 46 56.70 -14.26 -6.54
N GLU A 47 58.03 -14.17 -6.45
CA GLU A 47 58.76 -13.86 -5.20
C GLU A 47 58.31 -12.56 -4.49
N SER A 48 57.76 -11.59 -5.22
CA SER A 48 57.33 -10.28 -4.67
C SER A 48 55.81 -10.05 -4.69
N THR A 49 55.04 -10.78 -5.50
CA THR A 49 53.60 -10.54 -5.70
C THR A 49 52.83 -11.81 -6.05
N SER A 50 51.62 -11.95 -5.50
CA SER A 50 50.62 -12.90 -5.97
C SER A 50 49.56 -12.15 -6.79
N SER A 51 49.27 -12.63 -7.99
CA SER A 51 48.21 -12.09 -8.85
C SER A 51 47.26 -13.22 -9.26
N THR A 52 45.96 -12.99 -9.10
CA THR A 52 44.94 -13.99 -9.42
C THR A 52 44.07 -13.44 -10.54
N THR A 53 44.09 -14.10 -11.70
CA THR A 53 43.28 -13.71 -12.86
C THR A 53 42.23 -14.77 -13.14
N LEU A 54 41.02 -14.32 -13.49
CA LEU A 54 39.95 -15.20 -13.95
C LEU A 54 39.88 -15.12 -15.47
N LYS A 55 39.81 -16.27 -16.12
CA LYS A 55 39.73 -16.34 -17.58
C LYS A 55 38.33 -16.73 -18.02
N ASP A 56 37.82 -15.92 -18.94
CA ASP A 56 36.63 -16.18 -19.77
C ASP A 56 36.94 -17.28 -20.81
N HIS A 57 35.90 -17.89 -21.41
CA HIS A 57 35.99 -18.77 -22.59
C HIS A 57 36.77 -18.13 -23.75
N GLN A 58 36.76 -16.79 -23.87
CA GLN A 58 37.57 -16.02 -24.83
C GLN A 58 38.98 -15.65 -24.32
N SER A 59 39.40 -16.17 -23.16
CA SER A 59 40.72 -16.02 -22.55
C SER A 59 41.12 -14.59 -22.13
N VAL A 60 40.15 -13.71 -21.89
CA VAL A 60 40.36 -12.36 -21.37
C VAL A 60 40.57 -12.41 -19.85
N ASP A 61 41.67 -11.84 -19.37
CA ASP A 61 41.99 -11.76 -17.93
C ASP A 61 41.09 -10.71 -17.25
N SER A 62 40.12 -11.15 -16.44
CA SER A 62 39.32 -10.28 -15.58
C SER A 62 39.86 -10.30 -14.15
N PHE A 63 40.14 -9.10 -13.60
CA PHE A 63 40.87 -8.91 -12.33
C PHE A 63 40.00 -9.06 -11.06
N PHE A 64 38.76 -9.53 -11.18
CA PHE A 64 37.73 -9.38 -10.13
C PHE A 64 37.44 -10.64 -9.29
N LEU A 65 38.44 -11.50 -9.07
CA LEU A 65 38.26 -12.82 -8.45
C LEU A 65 37.82 -12.79 -6.97
N ARG A 66 38.28 -11.81 -6.21
CA ARG A 66 38.04 -11.77 -4.75
C ARG A 66 36.60 -11.42 -4.37
N ILE A 67 35.92 -10.65 -5.21
CA ILE A 67 34.48 -10.37 -5.07
C ILE A 67 33.68 -11.49 -5.74
N PHE A 68 34.16 -12.03 -6.86
CA PHE A 68 33.52 -13.12 -7.60
C PHE A 68 33.31 -14.41 -6.77
N LEU A 69 34.32 -14.85 -6.03
CA LEU A 69 34.22 -16.04 -5.16
C LEU A 69 33.31 -15.82 -3.93
N ASN A 70 33.34 -14.62 -3.34
CA ASN A 70 32.55 -14.30 -2.15
C ASN A 70 31.07 -14.06 -2.45
N LEU A 71 30.74 -13.50 -3.62
CA LEU A 71 29.42 -12.90 -3.83
C LEU A 71 28.40 -13.86 -4.48
N PHE A 72 28.79 -14.78 -5.38
CA PHE A 72 27.78 -15.35 -6.30
C PHE A 72 27.83 -16.84 -6.65
N MET A 73 28.96 -17.55 -6.56
CA MET A 73 28.99 -18.93 -7.10
C MET A 73 28.94 -20.04 -6.06
N LEU A 74 29.44 -19.83 -4.84
CA LEU A 74 29.69 -20.96 -3.94
C LEU A 74 29.21 -20.77 -2.50
N GLN A 75 28.75 -19.57 -2.10
CA GLN A 75 28.63 -19.22 -0.66
C GLN A 75 29.88 -19.61 0.14
N ILE A 76 31.05 -19.67 -0.53
CA ILE A 76 32.30 -20.08 0.09
C ILE A 76 32.93 -18.83 0.68
N ASN A 77 32.42 -18.44 1.84
CA ASN A 77 33.11 -17.48 2.66
C ASN A 77 34.35 -18.18 3.26
N VAL A 78 35.54 -17.68 2.93
CA VAL A 78 36.83 -18.17 3.45
C VAL A 78 36.89 -18.11 4.99
N GLU A 79 36.03 -17.27 5.58
CA GLU A 79 35.88 -17.11 7.03
C GLU A 79 34.97 -18.15 7.69
N ILE A 80 34.25 -18.97 6.90
CA ILE A 80 33.44 -20.06 7.42
C ILE A 80 34.30 -21.34 7.52
N PRO A 81 34.59 -21.84 8.73
CA PRO A 81 35.46 -23.01 8.91
C PRO A 81 34.94 -24.29 8.26
N CYS A 82 33.62 -24.39 8.07
CA CYS A 82 32.97 -25.52 7.41
C CYS A 82 33.19 -25.57 5.89
N VAL A 83 33.68 -24.49 5.29
CA VAL A 83 33.81 -24.37 3.85
C VAL A 83 35.24 -24.66 3.38
N ILE A 84 36.26 -24.19 4.10
CA ILE A 84 37.67 -24.51 3.84
C ILE A 84 38.20 -25.25 5.06
N THR A 85 38.16 -26.57 4.97
CA THR A 85 38.59 -27.48 6.02
C THR A 85 40.05 -27.88 5.83
N SER A 86 40.99 -27.08 6.35
CA SER A 86 42.32 -27.64 6.61
C SER A 86 42.22 -28.61 7.80
N GLN A 87 43.07 -29.65 7.80
CA GLN A 87 43.03 -30.71 8.82
C GLN A 87 43.03 -30.14 10.25
N ASP A 88 43.84 -29.11 10.50
CA ASP A 88 43.92 -28.44 11.80
C ASP A 88 42.68 -27.61 12.12
N LYS A 89 42.10 -26.90 11.15
CA LYS A 89 40.88 -26.10 11.34
C LYS A 89 39.65 -26.97 11.58
N SER A 90 39.55 -28.14 10.93
CA SER A 90 38.51 -29.11 11.23
C SER A 90 38.66 -29.68 12.64
N ARG A 91 39.90 -29.94 13.07
CA ARG A 91 40.19 -30.41 14.43
C ARG A 91 39.83 -29.35 15.47
N GLU A 92 40.25 -28.10 15.27
CA GLU A 92 39.87 -26.96 16.11
C GLU A 92 38.35 -26.75 16.15
N PHE A 93 37.66 -26.81 15.00
CA PHE A 93 36.20 -26.67 14.95
C PHE A 93 35.47 -27.77 15.73
N LEU A 94 35.90 -29.03 15.59
CA LEU A 94 35.31 -30.17 16.29
C LEU A 94 35.58 -30.15 17.80
N HIS A 95 36.77 -29.71 18.22
CA HIS A 95 37.17 -29.65 19.63
C HIS A 95 36.84 -28.32 20.32
N SER A 96 36.54 -27.25 19.58
CA SER A 96 35.96 -26.03 20.13
C SER A 96 34.55 -26.35 20.64
N GLY A 97 34.44 -26.59 21.95
CA GLY A 97 33.19 -26.99 22.62
C GLY A 97 32.13 -25.88 22.71
N ASN A 98 32.32 -24.74 22.03
CA ASN A 98 31.41 -23.61 22.12
C ASN A 98 30.37 -23.65 21.00
N ASN A 99 29.15 -24.05 21.33
CA ASN A 99 28.03 -24.11 20.37
C ASN A 99 27.81 -22.79 19.61
N LYS A 100 28.11 -21.64 20.22
CA LYS A 100 27.97 -20.32 19.59
C LYS A 100 28.86 -20.16 18.34
N ASP A 101 30.05 -20.73 18.34
CA ASP A 101 30.99 -20.62 17.21
C ASP A 101 30.58 -21.57 16.07
N LYS A 102 29.96 -22.70 16.41
CA LYS A 102 29.31 -23.60 15.45
C LYS A 102 28.10 -22.94 14.75
N PHE A 103 27.33 -22.13 15.48
CA PHE A 103 26.20 -21.36 14.93
C PHE A 103 26.64 -20.21 14.01
N LYS A 104 27.78 -19.56 14.28
CA LYS A 104 28.36 -18.57 13.37
C LYS A 104 28.82 -19.18 12.06
N ALA A 105 29.34 -20.41 12.09
CA ALA A 105 29.81 -21.12 10.92
C ALA A 105 28.71 -21.56 9.93
N THR A 106 27.42 -21.46 10.28
CA THR A 106 26.30 -21.97 9.46
C THR A 106 25.39 -20.87 8.88
N HIS A 107 25.80 -19.60 8.87
CA HIS A 107 24.97 -18.45 8.46
C HIS A 107 23.65 -18.25 9.26
N LEU A 108 23.28 -19.17 10.15
CA LEU A 108 22.04 -19.13 10.94
C LEU A 108 21.95 -17.90 11.85
N GLN A 109 23.08 -17.36 12.29
CA GLN A 109 23.11 -16.14 13.10
C GLN A 109 22.59 -14.93 12.30
N GLN A 110 23.01 -14.77 11.05
CA GLN A 110 22.54 -13.69 10.18
C GLN A 110 21.04 -13.80 9.92
N VAL A 111 20.54 -15.01 9.67
CA VAL A 111 19.10 -15.26 9.49
C VAL A 111 18.31 -14.93 10.76
N ASN A 112 18.83 -15.31 11.93
CA ASN A 112 18.16 -15.01 13.20
C ASN A 112 18.13 -13.51 13.52
N ASP A 113 19.20 -12.80 13.21
CA ASP A 113 19.29 -11.35 13.42
C ASP A 113 18.38 -10.58 12.44
N LEU A 114 18.31 -11.01 11.17
CA LEU A 114 17.34 -10.50 10.19
C LEU A 114 15.90 -10.76 10.65
N ARG A 115 15.58 -11.97 11.10
CA ARG A 115 14.25 -12.30 11.63
C ARG A 115 13.87 -11.40 12.80
N LYS A 116 14.81 -11.10 13.70
CA LYS A 116 14.56 -10.17 14.82
C LYS A 116 14.35 -8.73 14.34
N SER A 117 15.05 -8.27 13.31
CA SER A 117 14.83 -6.94 12.71
C SER A 117 13.44 -6.83 12.13
N ILE A 118 13.06 -7.80 11.27
CA ILE A 118 11.74 -7.84 10.64
C ILE A 118 10.64 -7.90 11.70
N SER A 119 10.82 -8.70 12.75
CA SER A 119 9.84 -8.76 13.85
C SER A 119 9.66 -7.42 14.56
N LYS A 120 10.72 -6.62 14.71
CA LYS A 120 10.62 -5.28 15.31
C LYS A 120 9.92 -4.29 14.37
N GLU A 121 10.25 -4.35 13.07
CA GLU A 121 9.60 -3.52 12.06
C GLU A 121 8.10 -3.81 11.96
N ILE A 122 7.70 -5.08 12.05
CA ILE A 122 6.28 -5.47 12.07
C ILE A 122 5.56 -4.89 13.29
N ILE A 123 6.17 -4.97 14.48
CA ILE A 123 5.57 -4.42 15.70
C ILE A 123 5.41 -2.91 15.56
N ALA A 124 6.46 -2.20 15.13
CA ALA A 124 6.40 -0.75 14.92
C ALA A 124 5.33 -0.35 13.87
N ALA A 125 5.19 -1.11 12.79
CA ALA A 125 4.15 -0.87 11.79
C ALA A 125 2.75 -1.10 12.37
N HIS A 126 2.58 -2.11 13.22
CA HIS A 126 1.30 -2.38 13.88
C HIS A 126 0.91 -1.24 14.83
N ASP A 127 1.87 -0.74 15.63
CA ASP A 127 1.65 0.38 16.54
C ASP A 127 1.20 1.64 15.77
N ILE A 128 1.81 1.92 14.61
CA ILE A 128 1.42 3.05 13.74
C ILE A 128 -0.01 2.87 13.21
N VAL A 129 -0.38 1.65 12.80
CA VAL A 129 -1.74 1.37 12.32
C VAL A 129 -2.75 1.57 13.45
N GLU A 130 -2.46 1.11 14.65
CA GLU A 130 -3.33 1.30 15.82
C GLU A 130 -3.49 2.80 16.17
N GLU A 131 -2.41 3.58 16.10
CA GLU A 131 -2.47 5.04 16.30
C GLU A 131 -3.33 5.73 15.24
N LEU A 132 -3.21 5.35 13.97
CA LEU A 132 -4.03 5.89 12.89
C LEU A 132 -5.50 5.49 13.03
N GLU A 133 -5.79 4.23 13.38
CA GLU A 133 -7.15 3.77 13.63
C GLU A 133 -7.80 4.53 14.80
N THR A 134 -7.06 4.75 15.88
CA THR A 134 -7.56 5.52 17.03
C THR A 134 -7.81 6.99 16.68
N ALA A 135 -7.02 7.58 15.77
CA ALA A 135 -7.24 8.92 15.25
C ALA A 135 -8.44 9.03 14.30
N ILE A 136 -8.74 7.99 13.52
CA ILE A 136 -9.86 7.97 12.55
C ILE A 136 -11.22 7.80 13.26
N ARG A 137 -11.29 6.99 14.33
CA ARG A 137 -12.53 6.74 15.10
C ARG A 137 -13.34 8.00 15.48
N PRO A 138 -12.75 9.07 16.06
CA PRO A 138 -13.50 10.28 16.39
C PRO A 138 -14.02 10.99 15.14
N VAL A 139 -13.25 11.02 14.05
CA VAL A 139 -13.66 11.64 12.78
C VAL A 139 -14.86 10.91 12.16
N GLU A 140 -14.84 9.58 12.16
CA GLU A 140 -15.99 8.78 11.71
C GLU A 140 -17.23 9.01 12.57
N LYS A 141 -17.05 9.18 13.88
CA LYS A 141 -18.15 9.50 14.78
C LYS A 141 -18.75 10.86 14.46
N GLU A 142 -17.92 11.90 14.31
CA GLU A 142 -18.35 13.24 13.91
C GLU A 142 -19.07 13.25 12.56
N LEU A 143 -18.55 12.49 11.58
CA LEU A 143 -19.18 12.35 10.27
C LEU A 143 -20.59 11.74 10.37
N ASN A 144 -20.74 10.68 11.17
CA ASN A 144 -22.04 10.06 11.40
C ASN A 144 -23.02 11.03 12.09
N GLU A 145 -22.57 11.77 13.10
CA GLU A 145 -23.39 12.79 13.78
C GLU A 145 -23.85 13.89 12.81
N LEU A 146 -22.94 14.38 11.96
CA LEU A 146 -23.27 15.36 10.92
C LEU A 146 -24.25 14.81 9.89
N GLN A 147 -24.10 13.54 9.48
CA GLN A 147 -25.00 12.91 8.54
C GLN A 147 -26.42 12.78 9.11
N VAL A 148 -26.55 12.44 10.39
CA VAL A 148 -27.86 12.44 11.08
C VAL A 148 -28.45 13.85 11.08
N LYS A 149 -27.65 14.86 11.42
CA LYS A 149 -28.10 16.26 11.46
C LYS A 149 -28.59 16.75 10.09
N ILE A 150 -27.91 16.39 9.00
CA ILE A 150 -28.35 16.71 7.63
C ILE A 150 -29.70 16.08 7.34
N ARG A 151 -29.89 14.77 7.61
CA ARG A 151 -31.19 14.10 7.39
C ARG A 151 -32.32 14.74 8.20
N THR A 152 -32.04 15.16 9.44
CA THR A 152 -33.02 15.90 10.25
C THR A 152 -33.35 17.24 9.61
N MET A 153 -32.35 17.98 9.10
CA MET A 153 -32.55 19.27 8.44
C MET A 153 -33.40 19.13 7.16
N GLU A 154 -33.15 18.10 6.34
CA GLU A 154 -33.94 17.79 5.14
C GLU A 154 -35.41 17.54 5.49
N HIS A 155 -35.67 16.80 6.58
CA HIS A 155 -37.03 16.57 7.05
C HIS A 155 -37.72 17.86 7.52
N VAL A 156 -37.00 18.72 8.24
CA VAL A 156 -37.50 20.03 8.66
C VAL A 156 -37.82 20.93 7.46
N GLU A 157 -37.00 20.90 6.42
CA GLU A 157 -37.25 21.63 5.18
C GLU A 157 -38.53 21.14 4.47
N GLN A 158 -38.74 19.83 4.39
CA GLN A 158 -39.99 19.26 3.85
C GLN A 158 -41.22 19.75 4.63
N ILE A 159 -41.15 19.76 5.97
CA ILE A 159 -42.24 20.27 6.82
C ILE A 159 -42.47 21.76 6.53
N SER A 160 -41.39 22.55 6.42
CA SER A 160 -41.47 23.99 6.10
C SER A 160 -42.21 24.25 4.79
N ILE A 161 -41.91 23.48 3.74
CA ILE A 161 -42.60 23.56 2.44
C ILE A 161 -44.09 23.23 2.60
N GLN A 162 -44.44 22.19 3.36
CA GLN A 162 -45.84 21.85 3.62
C GLN A 162 -46.57 22.95 4.38
N VAL A 163 -45.94 23.57 5.38
CA VAL A 163 -46.51 24.69 6.12
C VAL A 163 -46.80 25.86 5.18
N GLN A 164 -45.87 26.23 4.30
CA GLN A 164 -46.10 27.30 3.33
C GLN A 164 -47.28 26.99 2.40
N LEU A 165 -47.40 25.74 1.94
CA LEU A 165 -48.51 25.31 1.09
C LEU A 165 -49.85 25.34 1.84
N LEU A 166 -49.87 24.92 3.10
CA LEU A 166 -51.05 25.01 3.96
C LEU A 166 -51.45 26.45 4.24
N MET A 167 -50.50 27.36 4.47
CA MET A 167 -50.78 28.79 4.62
C MET A 167 -51.43 29.39 3.36
N LYS A 168 -50.93 29.02 2.17
CA LYS A 168 -51.55 29.43 0.91
C LYS A 168 -52.98 28.91 0.80
N LYS A 169 -53.21 27.62 1.11
CA LYS A 169 -54.56 27.03 1.10
C LYS A 169 -55.49 27.71 2.10
N LEU A 170 -54.99 28.05 3.29
CA LEU A 170 -55.76 28.77 4.30
C LEU A 170 -56.16 30.17 3.81
N ALA A 171 -55.23 30.90 3.20
CA ALA A 171 -55.53 32.21 2.61
C ALA A 171 -56.62 32.10 1.52
N TRP A 172 -56.52 31.11 0.64
CA TRP A 172 -57.56 30.86 -0.38
C TRP A 172 -58.91 30.50 0.23
N SER A 173 -58.94 29.67 1.28
CA SER A 173 -60.18 29.34 1.98
C SER A 173 -60.83 30.57 2.63
N TRP A 174 -60.02 31.50 3.13
CA TRP A 174 -60.51 32.75 3.70
C TRP A 174 -61.11 33.65 2.61
N ILE A 175 -60.41 33.83 1.48
CA ILE A 175 -60.92 34.59 0.32
C ILE A 175 -62.25 34.00 -0.14
N TYR A 176 -62.33 32.67 -0.31
CA TYR A 176 -63.57 31.99 -0.71
C TYR A 176 -64.72 32.25 0.28
N GLY A 177 -64.44 32.26 1.58
CA GLY A 177 -65.42 32.60 2.61
C GLY A 177 -65.92 34.04 2.50
N VAL A 178 -65.03 35.00 2.25
CA VAL A 178 -65.37 36.41 2.04
C VAL A 178 -66.15 36.60 0.74
N ASP A 179 -65.74 35.95 -0.34
CA ASP A 179 -66.42 36.02 -1.65
C ASP A 179 -67.85 35.48 -1.54
N ASN A 180 -68.06 34.36 -0.87
CA ASN A 180 -69.41 33.83 -0.60
C ASN A 180 -70.26 34.82 0.21
N GLN A 181 -69.69 35.48 1.22
CA GLN A 181 -70.40 36.50 1.98
C GLN A 181 -70.75 37.72 1.11
N LEU A 182 -69.85 38.14 0.23
CA LEU A 182 -70.10 39.21 -0.74
C LEU A 182 -71.23 38.85 -1.72
N GLU A 183 -71.23 37.63 -2.24
CA GLU A 183 -72.28 37.11 -3.11
C GLU A 183 -73.65 37.17 -2.42
N GLU A 184 -73.75 36.71 -1.17
CA GLU A 184 -74.97 36.79 -0.38
C GLU A 184 -75.46 38.23 -0.17
N GLN A 185 -74.56 39.17 0.11
CA GLN A 185 -74.91 40.58 0.28
C GLN A 185 -75.33 41.22 -1.05
N ASN A 186 -74.67 40.86 -2.16
CA ASN A 186 -75.05 41.32 -3.50
C ASN A 186 -76.46 40.87 -3.87
N ILE A 187 -76.82 39.61 -3.60
CA ILE A 187 -78.17 39.09 -3.80
C ILE A 187 -79.20 39.89 -2.97
N LYS A 188 -78.86 40.26 -1.71
CA LYS A 188 -79.75 41.09 -0.88
C LYS A 188 -79.90 42.51 -1.45
N ILE A 189 -78.80 43.12 -1.89
CA ILE A 189 -78.81 44.46 -2.51
C ILE A 189 -79.62 44.44 -3.80
N GLU A 190 -79.48 43.42 -4.63
CA GLU A 190 -80.23 43.28 -5.88
C GLU A 190 -81.73 43.13 -5.63
N LYS A 191 -82.12 42.31 -4.65
CA LYS A 191 -83.52 42.22 -4.19
C LYS A 191 -84.05 43.58 -3.76
N LEU A 192 -83.30 44.34 -2.96
CA LEU A 192 -83.70 45.67 -2.53
C LEU A 192 -83.79 46.66 -3.71
N LYS A 193 -82.83 46.64 -4.64
CA LYS A 193 -82.84 47.46 -5.85
C LYS A 193 -84.07 47.18 -6.71
N ASN A 194 -84.48 45.93 -6.84
CA ASN A 194 -85.70 45.55 -7.56
C ASN A 194 -86.98 46.03 -6.87
N LEU A 195 -86.96 46.29 -5.56
CA LEU A 195 -88.09 46.85 -4.81
C LEU A 195 -88.19 48.38 -4.90
N ILE A 196 -87.07 49.08 -5.09
CA ILE A 196 -87.03 50.55 -5.26
C ILE A 196 -88.04 51.05 -6.30
N PRO A 197 -88.10 50.55 -7.55
CA PRO A 197 -89.04 51.05 -8.54
C PRO A 197 -90.51 50.82 -8.13
N THR A 198 -90.80 49.73 -7.42
CA THR A 198 -92.14 49.45 -6.89
C THR A 198 -92.57 50.45 -5.82
N PHE A 199 -91.64 50.88 -4.96
CA PHE A 199 -91.89 51.93 -3.98
C PHE A 199 -91.95 53.31 -4.62
N GLN A 200 -91.09 53.59 -5.62
CA GLN A 200 -91.12 54.83 -6.39
C GLN A 200 -92.47 55.02 -7.08
N ALA A 201 -92.99 53.97 -7.73
CA ALA A 201 -94.31 54.00 -8.37
C ALA A 201 -95.46 54.26 -7.38
N LYS A 202 -95.34 53.78 -6.13
CA LYS A 202 -96.33 54.09 -5.07
C LYS A 202 -96.24 55.54 -4.60
N ILE A 203 -95.05 56.11 -4.52
CA ILE A 203 -94.85 57.52 -4.18
C ILE A 203 -95.41 58.42 -5.29
N ASP A 204 -95.12 58.09 -6.54
CA ASP A 204 -95.62 58.84 -7.71
C ASP A 204 -97.15 58.78 -7.79
N GLN A 205 -97.77 57.64 -7.43
CA GLN A 205 -99.23 57.53 -7.31
C GLN A 205 -99.84 58.40 -6.19
N GLN A 206 -99.10 58.68 -5.11
CA GLN A 206 -99.57 59.55 -4.02
C GLN A 206 -99.39 61.04 -4.31
N LEU A 207 -98.49 61.42 -5.23
CA LEU A 207 -98.27 62.82 -5.63
C LEU A 207 -99.23 63.31 -6.72
N ILE A 208 -100.00 62.42 -7.34
CA ILE A 208 -100.96 62.72 -8.43
C ILE A 208 -102.40 62.93 -7.89
N CYS A 209 -102.61 62.83 -6.58
CA CYS A 209 -103.87 63.18 -5.89
C CYS A 209 -103.71 64.46 -5.08
#